data_AF-A0A967P965-F1
#
_entry.id   AF-A0A967P965-F1
#
_cell.length_a   1.000
_cell.length_b   1.000
_cell.length_c   1.000
_cell.angle_alpha   90.00
_cell.angle_beta   90.00
_cell.angle_gamma   90.00
#
_symmetry.space_group_name_H-M   'P 1'
#
loop_
_entity.id
_entity.type
_entity.pdbx_description
1 polymer ?
#
loop_
_entity_poly.entity_id
_entity_poly.type
_entity_poly.pdbx_seq_one_letter_code
_entity_poly.pdbx_strand_id
1 'polypeptide(L)'
;MSPFSKNNICLLGDAAGMVLPMTAGGIHPAIEVGRLLGIAISDYLQDSGFLPEKEIAKHIPSFFFKQGLRRLFNFFTPPNFFFNFMIGNSLFRKTTQLIFFHHRGLLSKKAWAEILGKEK
;
A
#
# COMPACT_ATOMS: atom_id res chain seq x y z
N MET A 1 15.34 20.66 1.61
CA MET A 1 16.35 19.81 0.96
C MET A 1 15.76 18.42 0.93
N SER A 2 15.29 17.97 -0.23
CA SER A 2 14.62 16.69 -0.39
C SER A 2 15.68 15.59 -0.58
N PRO A 3 15.77 14.57 0.30
CA PRO A 3 16.83 13.56 0.23
C PRO A 3 16.77 12.67 -1.02
N PHE A 4 15.71 12.77 -1.83
CA PHE A 4 15.53 11.96 -3.04
C PHE A 4 16.21 12.55 -4.29
N SER A 5 16.70 13.80 -4.27
CA SER A 5 17.31 14.42 -5.46
C SER A 5 18.55 15.29 -5.15
N LYS A 6 19.53 15.28 -6.05
CA LYS A 6 20.70 16.17 -6.03
C LYS A 6 21.34 16.29 -7.41
N ASN A 7 21.58 17.52 -7.88
CA ASN A 7 22.39 17.84 -9.06
C ASN A 7 22.12 16.89 -10.26
N ASN A 8 20.86 16.75 -10.67
CA ASN A 8 20.37 15.90 -11.77
C ASN A 8 20.24 14.39 -11.47
N ILE A 9 20.47 13.98 -10.22
CA ILE A 9 20.20 12.61 -9.77
C ILE A 9 18.87 12.61 -9.03
N CYS A 10 17.99 11.67 -9.37
CA CYS A 10 16.73 11.39 -8.67
C CYS A 10 16.69 9.90 -8.28
N LEU A 11 16.38 9.64 -7.01
CA LEU A 11 16.13 8.30 -6.48
C LEU A 11 14.62 8.02 -6.48
N LEU A 12 14.24 6.77 -6.77
CA LEU A 12 12.86 6.33 -6.91
C LEU A 12 12.65 4.93 -6.30
N GLY A 13 11.39 4.60 -6.02
CA GLY A 13 11.00 3.26 -5.56
C GLY A 13 11.64 2.91 -4.22
N ASP A 14 12.12 1.66 -4.08
CA ASP A 14 12.81 1.20 -2.87
C ASP A 14 14.04 2.04 -2.52
N ALA A 15 14.79 2.51 -3.54
CA ALA A 15 15.98 3.34 -3.33
C ALA A 15 15.66 4.70 -2.70
N ALA A 16 14.41 5.16 -2.83
CA ALA A 16 13.92 6.39 -2.19
C ALA A 16 12.97 6.13 -1.02
N GLY A 17 12.83 4.88 -0.56
CA GLY A 17 11.91 4.52 0.52
C GLY A 17 10.42 4.72 0.16
N MET A 18 10.09 4.69 -1.13
CA MET A 18 8.72 4.88 -1.65
C MET A 18 7.87 3.59 -1.59
N VAL A 19 8.35 2.56 -0.89
CA VAL A 19 7.63 1.29 -0.76
C VAL A 19 6.92 1.22 0.59
N LEU A 20 5.66 0.79 0.53
CA LEU A 20 4.81 0.63 1.71
C LEU A 20 5.40 -0.44 2.66
N PRO A 21 5.86 -0.05 3.86
CA PRO A 21 6.55 -0.97 4.76
C PRO A 21 5.61 -1.98 5.44
N MET A 22 4.29 -1.78 5.34
CA MET A 22 3.30 -2.55 6.09
C MET A 22 2.61 -3.64 5.24
N THR A 23 2.56 -3.47 3.92
CA THR A 23 1.90 -4.42 2.99
C THR A 23 2.82 -4.90 1.87
N ALA A 24 4.11 -4.53 1.89
CA ALA A 24 5.04 -4.69 0.77
C ALA A 24 4.51 -4.11 -0.57
N GLY A 25 3.50 -3.25 -0.52
CA GLY A 25 2.85 -2.67 -1.70
C GLY A 25 3.65 -1.49 -2.25
N GLY A 26 4.77 -1.74 -2.92
CA GLY A 26 5.63 -0.67 -3.47
C GLY A 26 5.51 -0.46 -4.97
N ILE A 27 5.04 -1.49 -5.68
CA ILE A 27 5.20 -1.60 -7.14
C ILE A 27 4.37 -0.55 -7.87
N HIS A 28 3.08 -0.40 -7.54
CA HIS A 28 2.21 0.56 -8.19
C HIS A 28 2.67 2.01 -8.01
N PRO A 29 2.94 2.50 -6.77
CA PRO A 29 3.49 3.84 -6.57
C PRO A 29 4.84 4.05 -7.28
N ALA A 30 5.73 3.06 -7.25
CA ALA A 30 7.05 3.18 -7.88
C ALA A 30 6.95 3.30 -9.41
N ILE A 31 6.08 2.52 -10.05
CA ILE A 31 5.84 2.58 -11.50
C ILE A 31 5.21 3.91 -11.90
N GLU A 32 4.20 4.37 -11.16
CA GLU A 32 3.50 5.61 -11.46
C GLU A 32 4.42 6.83 -11.33
N VAL A 33 5.16 6.92 -10.23
CA VAL A 33 6.12 8.00 -9.99
C VAL A 33 7.29 7.92 -10.99
N GLY A 34 7.75 6.71 -11.34
CA GLY A 34 8.77 6.51 -12.37
C GLY A 34 8.33 6.99 -13.76
N ARG A 35 7.07 6.72 -14.14
CA ARG A 35 6.49 7.22 -15.39
C ARG A 35 6.45 8.75 -15.43
N LEU A 36 6.00 9.38 -14.34
CA LEU A 36 5.95 10.84 -14.23
C LEU A 36 7.34 11.48 -14.30
N LEU A 37 8.35 10.87 -13.66
CA LEU A 37 9.73 11.35 -13.77
C LEU A 37 10.25 11.28 -15.20
N GLY A 38 9.98 10.18 -15.92
CA GLY A 38 10.41 10.03 -17.31
C GLY A 38 9.85 11.12 -18.22
N ILE A 39 8.57 11.48 -18.03
CA ILE A 39 7.93 12.60 -18.74
C ILE A 39 8.63 13.92 -18.38
N ALA A 40 8.80 14.20 -17.09
CA ALA A 40 9.43 15.45 -16.65
C ALA A 40 10.89 15.59 -17.14
N ILE A 41 11.66 14.50 -17.21
CA ILE A 41 13.02 14.49 -17.79
C ILE A 41 12.96 14.77 -19.29
N SER A 42 12.04 14.15 -20.02
CA SER A 42 11.86 14.39 -21.44
C SER A 42 11.52 15.86 -21.72
N ASP A 43 10.59 16.44 -20.97
CA ASP A 43 10.19 17.84 -21.12
C ASP A 43 11.34 18.80 -20.79
N TYR A 44 12.13 18.48 -19.76
CA TYR A 44 13.31 19.26 -19.39
C TYR A 44 14.41 19.20 -20.47
N LEU A 45 14.66 18.03 -21.08
CA LEU A 45 15.64 17.87 -22.15
C LEU A 45 15.23 18.55 -23.46
N GLN A 46 13.93 18.81 -23.65
CA GLN A 46 13.38 19.49 -24.83
C GLN A 46 13.14 20.99 -24.58
N ASP A 47 13.76 21.58 -23.54
CA ASP A 47 13.59 22.98 -23.12
C ASP A 47 12.12 23.42 -22.92
N SER A 48 11.25 22.46 -22.66
CA SER A 48 9.79 22.64 -22.59
C SER A 48 9.25 22.58 -21.16
N GLY A 49 10.09 22.22 -20.18
CA GLY A 49 9.67 21.89 -18.81
C GLY A 49 10.53 22.48 -17.70
N PHE A 50 9.98 22.48 -16.49
CA PHE A 50 10.69 22.85 -15.26
C PHE A 50 11.66 21.74 -14.82
N LEU A 51 12.50 22.03 -13.82
CA LEU A 51 13.41 21.05 -13.21
C LEU A 51 12.64 19.78 -12.77
N PRO A 52 13.00 18.58 -13.26
CA PRO A 52 12.24 17.35 -13.03
C PRO A 52 12.03 17.04 -11.55
N GLU A 53 13.02 17.34 -10.71
CA GLU A 53 13.00 17.17 -9.26
C GLU A 53 11.92 18.00 -8.55
N LYS A 54 11.59 19.19 -9.06
CA LYS A 54 10.54 20.03 -8.47
C LYS A 54 9.15 19.56 -8.86
N GLU A 55 9.01 19.05 -10.07
CA GLU A 55 7.74 18.57 -10.60
C GLU A 55 7.32 17.28 -9.89
N ILE A 56 8.24 16.33 -9.76
CA ILE A 56 7.97 15.05 -9.10
C ILE A 56 7.80 15.16 -7.57
N ALA A 57 8.40 16.14 -6.90
CA ALA A 57 8.34 16.26 -5.44
C ALA A 57 6.91 16.24 -4.87
N LYS A 58 5.94 16.76 -5.64
CA LYS A 58 4.51 16.81 -5.26
C LYS A 58 3.81 15.46 -5.36
N HIS A 59 4.34 14.56 -6.19
CA HIS A 59 3.77 13.24 -6.47
C HIS A 59 4.38 12.13 -5.61
N ILE A 60 5.45 12.42 -4.87
CA ILE A 60 6.08 11.44 -3.98
C ILE A 60 5.17 11.21 -2.76
N PRO A 61 4.66 9.97 -2.56
CA PRO A 61 3.81 9.67 -1.44
C PRO A 61 4.58 9.78 -0.12
N SER A 62 4.05 10.57 0.82
CA SER A 62 4.61 10.67 2.15
C SER A 62 4.05 9.55 3.04
N PHE A 63 4.82 8.48 3.26
CA PHE A 63 4.36 7.32 4.04
C PHE A 63 4.52 7.47 5.56
N PHE A 64 4.64 8.70 6.09
CA PHE A 64 4.91 8.94 7.52
C PHE A 64 3.98 8.18 8.46
N PHE A 65 2.67 8.21 8.19
CA PHE A 65 1.68 7.50 9.00
C PHE A 65 1.88 5.97 8.99
N LYS A 66 2.15 5.40 7.80
CA LYS A 66 2.33 3.95 7.64
C LYS A 66 3.68 3.46 8.16
N GLN A 67 4.71 4.32 8.14
CA GLN A 67 5.97 4.08 8.85
C GLN A 67 5.76 4.11 10.38
N GLY A 68 4.92 5.00 10.89
CA GLY A 68 4.51 5.01 12.30
C GLY A 68 3.84 3.70 12.73
N LEU A 69 2.87 3.22 11.94
CA LEU A 69 2.22 1.92 12.16
C LEU A 69 3.22 0.75 12.14
N ARG A 70 4.17 0.74 11.19
CA ARG A 70 5.23 -0.28 11.16
C ARG A 70 6.09 -0.25 12.43
N ARG A 71 6.47 0.94 12.90
CA ARG A 71 7.22 1.08 14.15
C ARG A 71 6.42 0.56 15.34
N LEU A 72 5.16 0.96 15.46
CA LEU A 72 4.26 0.47 16.52
C LEU A 72 4.14 -1.05 16.48
N PHE A 73 3.95 -1.64 15.30
CA PHE A 73 3.89 -3.09 15.14
C PHE A 73 5.17 -3.78 15.60
N ASN A 74 6.33 -3.25 15.24
CA ASN A 74 7.62 -3.80 15.65
C ASN A 74 7.81 -3.71 17.18
N PHE A 75 7.41 -2.59 17.80
CA PHE A 75 7.48 -2.42 19.26
C PHE A 75 6.49 -3.31 20.02
N PHE A 76 5.28 -3.48 19.49
CA PHE A 76 4.19 -4.23 20.11
C PHE A 76 4.04 -5.64 19.55
N THR A 77 5.08 -6.21 18.94
CA THR A 77 5.03 -7.50 18.22
C THR A 77 4.21 -8.52 19.01
N PRO A 78 2.96 -8.79 18.62
CA PRO A 78 2.08 -9.62 19.41
C PRO A 78 2.61 -11.06 19.37
N PRO A 79 2.54 -11.83 20.48
CA PRO A 79 2.93 -13.23 20.47
C PRO A 79 2.14 -14.01 19.41
N ASN A 80 2.78 -14.98 18.73
CA ASN A 80 2.15 -15.77 17.66
C ASN A 80 0.81 -16.41 18.06
N PHE A 81 0.66 -16.78 19.34
CA PHE A 81 -0.60 -17.32 19.87
C PHE A 81 -1.78 -16.35 19.71
N PHE A 82 -1.55 -15.04 19.84
CA PHE A 82 -2.59 -14.03 19.66
C PHE A 82 -3.11 -13.97 18.23
N PHE A 83 -2.22 -14.03 17.23
CA PHE A 83 -2.61 -14.13 15.82
C PHE A 83 -3.31 -15.44 15.51
N ASN A 84 -2.80 -16.56 16.05
CA ASN A 84 -3.43 -17.87 15.88
C ASN A 84 -4.83 -17.91 16.47
N PHE A 85 -5.08 -17.22 17.59
CA PHE A 85 -6.42 -17.11 18.16
C PHE A 85 -7.35 -16.22 17.31
N MET A 86 -6.88 -15.06 16.87
CA MET A 86 -7.67 -14.16 16.00
C MET A 86 -8.03 -14.80 14.66
N ILE A 87 -7.06 -15.42 13.99
CA ILE A 87 -7.21 -16.01 12.65
C ILE A 87 -7.82 -17.42 12.73
N GLY A 88 -7.50 -18.18 13.77
CA GLY A 88 -7.93 -19.56 13.95
C GLY A 88 -9.38 -19.72 14.41
N ASN A 89 -10.09 -18.62 14.72
CA ASN A 89 -11.51 -18.67 15.08
C ASN A 89 -12.36 -19.14 13.89
N SER A 90 -13.35 -20.00 14.17
CA SER A 90 -14.33 -20.47 13.19
C SER A 90 -15.11 -19.32 12.52
N LEU A 91 -15.32 -18.20 13.22
CA LEU A 91 -15.93 -17.00 12.68
C LEU A 91 -15.05 -16.33 11.62
N PHE A 92 -13.74 -16.23 11.88
CA PHE A 92 -12.79 -15.67 10.92
C PHE A 92 -12.76 -16.54 9.67
N ARG A 93 -12.63 -17.86 9.83
CA ARG A 93 -12.63 -18.82 8.72
C ARG A 93 -13.86 -18.71 7.83
N LYS A 94 -15.08 -18.64 8.41
CA LYS A 94 -16.33 -18.47 7.65
C LYS A 94 -16.34 -17.14 6.89
N THR A 95 -15.91 -16.05 7.53
CA THR A 95 -15.82 -14.73 6.91
C THR A 95 -14.84 -14.73 5.73
N THR A 96 -13.66 -15.32 5.90
CA THR A 96 -12.65 -15.44 4.84
C THR A 96 -13.17 -16.30 3.69
N GLN A 97 -13.86 -17.41 3.98
CA GLN A 97 -14.48 -18.25 2.96
C GLN A 97 -15.50 -17.46 2.12
N LEU A 98 -16.29 -16.61 2.76
CA LEU A 98 -17.26 -15.76 2.07
C LEU A 98 -16.61 -14.65 1.23
N ILE A 99 -15.54 -14.02 1.71
CA ILE A 99 -14.89 -12.93 0.98
C ILE A 99 -14.09 -13.46 -0.21
N PHE A 100 -13.31 -14.53 -0.01
CA PHE A 100 -12.36 -15.02 -1.00
C PHE A 100 -12.93 -16.08 -1.94
N PHE A 101 -13.87 -16.91 -1.49
CA PHE A 101 -14.42 -18.01 -2.30
C PHE A 101 -15.88 -17.82 -2.72
N HIS A 102 -16.58 -16.80 -2.21
CA HIS A 102 -17.96 -16.56 -2.60
C HIS A 102 -18.02 -15.63 -3.83
N HIS A 103 -18.20 -16.28 -4.97
CA HIS A 103 -18.37 -15.70 -6.31
C HIS A 103 -19.62 -14.80 -6.47
N ARG A 104 -20.33 -14.48 -5.37
CA ARG A 104 -21.54 -13.65 -5.33
C ARG A 104 -21.47 -12.73 -4.11
N GLY A 105 -21.14 -11.46 -4.34
CA GLY A 105 -20.60 -10.55 -3.35
C GLY A 105 -21.44 -10.31 -2.08
N LEU A 106 -20.77 -9.70 -1.09
CA LEU A 106 -21.20 -9.33 0.27
C LEU A 106 -22.51 -8.52 0.39
N LEU A 107 -23.12 -8.16 -0.75
CA LEU A 107 -24.39 -7.45 -0.86
C LEU A 107 -25.61 -8.39 -0.88
N SER A 108 -25.40 -9.70 -0.95
CA SER A 108 -26.49 -10.68 -0.93
C SER A 108 -26.98 -10.95 0.49
N LYS A 109 -28.27 -10.70 0.76
CA LYS A 109 -28.94 -11.03 2.05
C LYS A 109 -28.77 -12.49 2.47
N LYS A 110 -28.57 -13.43 1.52
CA LYS A 110 -28.36 -14.85 1.82
C LYS A 110 -27.03 -15.11 2.55
N ALA A 111 -25.95 -14.43 2.14
CA ALA A 111 -24.64 -14.57 2.79
C ALA A 111 -24.66 -14.10 4.26
N TRP A 112 -25.43 -13.04 4.55
CA TRP A 112 -25.61 -12.54 5.92
C TRP A 112 -26.51 -13.44 6.79
N ALA A 113 -27.50 -14.11 6.19
CA ALA A 113 -28.34 -15.07 6.91
C ALA A 113 -27.57 -16.33 7.35
N GLU A 114 -26.63 -16.79 6.52
CA GLU A 114 -25.73 -17.92 6.80
C GLU A 114 -24.72 -17.59 7.93
N ILE A 115 -24.23 -16.34 7.98
CA ILE A 115 -23.36 -15.84 9.08
C ILE A 115 -24.10 -15.83 10.43
N LEU A 116 -25.38 -15.43 10.44
CA LEU A 116 -26.17 -15.28 11.67
C LEU A 116 -26.78 -16.60 12.17
N GLY A 117 -26.50 -17.73 11.50
CA GLY A 117 -27.00 -19.04 11.90
C GLY A 117 -28.53 -19.16 11.82
N LYS A 118 -29.19 -18.31 11.03
CA LYS A 118 -30.63 -18.37 10.77
C LYS A 118 -30.88 -19.25 9.55
N GLU A 119 -30.63 -20.54 9.70
CA GLU A 119 -31.32 -21.54 8.88
C GLU A 119 -32.53 -22.04 9.68
N LYS A 120 -33.71 -21.86 9.10
CA LYS A 120 -34.90 -22.64 9.44
C LYS A 120 -34.85 -23.93 8.62
#